data_AF-A0A850MI78-F1
#
_entry.id   AF-A0A850MI78-F1
#
_cell.length_a   1.000
_cell.length_b   1.000
_cell.length_c   1.000
_cell.angle_alpha   90.00
_cell.angle_beta   90.00
_cell.angle_gamma   90.00
#
_symmetry.space_group_name_H-M   'P 1'
#
loop_
_entity.id
_entity.type
_entity.pdbx_description
1 polymer ?
#
loop_
_entity_poly.entity_id
_entity_poly.type
_entity_poly.pdbx_seq_one_letter_code
_entity_poly.pdbx_strand_id
1 'polypeptide(L)' 'MVKIAFVGKGGVGKTTISGTTARFLARDGYKVIAIDADPAMNL' A
#
# COMPACT_ATOMS: atom_id res chain seq x y z
N MET A 1 -14.05 8.95 4.07
CA MET A 1 -13.24 7.76 3.71
C MET A 1 -11.93 8.25 3.12
N VAL A 2 -10.80 7.92 3.76
CA VAL A 2 -9.46 8.35 3.31
C VAL A 2 -8.96 7.39 2.22
N LYS A 3 -8.31 7.94 1.19
CA LYS A 3 -7.68 7.18 0.09
C LYS A 3 -6.21 7.57 0.00
N ILE A 4 -5.32 6.60 -0.08
CA ILE A 4 -3.86 6.81 -0.15
C ILE A 4 -3.34 6.05 -1.37
N ALA A 5 -2.53 6.70 -2.18
CA ALA A 5 -1.88 6.09 -3.35
C ALA A 5 -0.35 6.26 -3.23
N PHE A 6 0.38 5.18 -3.48
CA PHE A 6 1.85 5.17 -3.49
C PHE A 6 2.33 5.14 -4.94
N VAL A 7 2.93 6.25 -5.40
CA VAL A 7 3.37 6.43 -6.80
C VAL A 7 4.87 6.73 -6.88
N GLY A 8 5.47 6.43 -8.03
CA GLY A 8 6.91 6.62 -8.26
C GLY A 8 7.49 5.59 -9.24
N LYS A 9 8.76 5.78 -9.62
CA LYS A 9 9.48 4.91 -10.57
C LYS A 9 9.48 3.44 -10.11
N GLY A 10 9.69 2.50 -11.03
CA GLY A 10 9.92 1.09 -10.69
C GLY A 10 11.12 0.92 -9.73
N GLY A 11 11.01 -0.01 -8.78
CA GLY A 11 12.09 -0.36 -7.86
C GLY A 11 12.33 0.59 -6.66
N VAL A 12 11.57 1.68 -6.50
CA VAL A 12 11.77 2.64 -5.40
C VAL A 12 11.16 2.21 -4.04
N GLY A 13 10.68 0.97 -3.91
CA GLY A 13 10.13 0.44 -2.65
C GLY A 13 8.65 0.76 -2.36
N LYS A 14 7.88 1.20 -3.35
CA LYS A 14 6.45 1.55 -3.19
C LYS A 14 5.62 0.43 -2.58
N THR A 15 5.80 -0.78 -3.09
CA THR A 15 5.09 -1.98 -2.64
C THR A 15 5.35 -2.24 -1.15
N THR A 16 6.62 -2.22 -0.74
CA THR A 16 7.03 -2.37 0.66
C THR A 16 6.38 -1.33 1.56
N ILE A 17 6.44 -0.06 1.18
CA ILE A 17 5.82 1.02 1.96
C ILE A 17 4.29 0.85 2.00
N SER A 18 3.65 0.56 0.88
CA SER A 18 2.19 0.43 0.80
C SER A 18 1.66 -0.71 1.68
N GLY A 19 2.27 -1.89 1.62
CA GLY A 19 1.92 -3.04 2.47
C GLY A 19 2.20 -2.76 3.95
N THR A 20 3.32 -2.08 4.25
CA THR A 20 3.69 -1.71 5.62
C THR A 20 2.68 -0.72 6.21
N THR A 21 2.32 0.34 5.47
CA THR A 21 1.30 1.31 5.89
C THR A 21 -0.06 0.65 6.10
N ALA A 22 -0.49 -0.23 5.16
CA ALA A 22 -1.74 -0.97 5.30
C ALA A 22 -1.74 -1.82 6.57
N ARG A 23 -0.64 -2.51 6.87
CA ARG A 23 -0.47 -3.33 8.09
C ARG A 23 -0.52 -2.49 9.36
N PHE A 24 0.13 -1.33 9.41
CA PHE A 24 0.09 -0.43 10.57
C PHE A 24 -1.32 0.11 10.81
N LEU A 25 -2.00 0.58 9.76
CA LEU A 25 -3.37 1.07 9.87
C LEU A 25 -4.33 -0.04 10.33
N ALA A 26 -4.21 -1.24 9.80
CA ALA A 26 -5.03 -2.37 10.26
C ALA A 26 -4.74 -2.71 11.73
N ARG A 27 -3.48 -2.66 12.16
CA ARG A 27 -3.08 -2.89 13.56
C ARG A 27 -3.67 -1.85 14.51
N ASP A 28 -3.80 -0.60 14.06
CA ASP A 28 -4.39 0.48 14.85
C ASP A 28 -5.93 0.46 14.85
N GLY A 29 -6.56 -0.60 14.31
CA GLY A 29 -8.00 -0.82 14.35
C GLY A 29 -8.77 -0.23 13.17
N TYR A 30 -8.10 0.35 12.17
CA TYR A 30 -8.76 0.86 10.98
C TYR A 30 -9.18 -0.28 10.04
N LYS A 31 -10.34 -0.14 9.41
CA LYS A 31 -10.78 -1.02 8.33
C LYS A 31 -10.04 -0.63 7.04
N VAL A 32 -9.09 -1.45 6.63
CA VAL A 32 -8.21 -1.20 5.47
C VAL A 32 -8.57 -2.11 4.30
N ILE A 33 -8.56 -1.56 3.10
CA ILE A 33 -8.57 -2.31 1.84
C ILE A 33 -7.31 -1.90 1.09
N ALA A 34 -6.44 -2.89 0.81
CA ALA A 34 -5.26 -2.70 -0.03
C ALA A 34 -5.59 -3.14 -1.47
N ILE A 35 -5.14 -2.36 -2.46
CA ILE A 35 -5.34 -2.63 -3.89
C ILE A 35 -3.98 -2.54 -4.56
N ASP A 36 -3.54 -3.61 -5.22
CA ASP A 36 -2.37 -3.57 -6.09
C ASP A 36 -2.80 -3.12 -7.50
N ALA A 37 -2.21 -2.03 -7.96
CA ALA A 37 -2.40 -1.51 -9.31
C ALA A 37 -1.08 -1.52 -10.10
N ASP A 38 -0.02 -2.14 -9.55
CA ASP A 38 1.24 -2.34 -10.26
C ASP A 38 1.09 -3.55 -11.19
N PRO A 39 1.34 -3.42 -12.51
CA PRO A 39 1.28 -4.55 -13.43
C PRO A 39 2.27 -5.66 -13.09
N ALA A 40 3.32 -5.38 -12.30
CA ALA A 40 4.28 -6.38 -11.87
C ALA A 40 3.81 -7.24 -10.68
N MET A 41 2.62 -6.99 -10.11
CA MET A 41 1.97 -7.78 -9.05
C MET A 41 2.90 -8.18 -7.88
N ASN A 42 3.24 -7.23 -7.01
CA ASN A 42 4.22 -7.46 -5.93
C ASN A 42 3.67 -7.27 -4.52
N LEU A 43 2.41 -6.86 -4.36
CA LEU A 43 1.82 -6.48 -3.07
C LEU A 43 1.43 -7.66 -2.16
#